data_AF-A0A1I1FTV6-F1
#
_entry.id   AF-A0A1I1FTV6-F1
#
_cell.length_a   1.000
_cell.length_b   1.000
_cell.length_c   1.000
_cell.angle_alpha   90.00
_cell.angle_beta   90.00
_cell.angle_gamma   90.00
#
_symmetry.space_group_name_H-M   'P 1'
#
loop_
_entity.id
_entity.type
_entity.pdbx_description
1 polymer ?
#
loop_
_entity_poly.entity_id
_entity_poly.type
_entity_poly.pdbx_seq_one_letter_code
_entity_poly.pdbx_strand_id
1 'polypeptide(L)'
;MMNELKCPYCGNETVEVNKQGTDKYRCETCGKTFGLKSNEVVKDCHTFYFTYGGFHGGFKTILIEERYGFADMTLTPPIGISIDGEMKLRITLNEWQAIKDELFNELFILSWDEEYTDPDIMDGTQWDLKIKFDNRKKFETGGSNDFPERFDELLEYRDPYFEQVGAEENRN
;
A
#
# COMPACT_ATOMS: atom_id res chain seq x y z
N MET A 1 -3.18 -6.87 16.10
CA MET A 1 -3.86 -5.78 16.85
C MET A 1 -5.01 -5.32 15.96
N MET A 2 -6.17 -4.98 16.53
CA MET A 2 -7.27 -4.45 15.73
C MET A 2 -6.96 -2.98 15.49
N ASN A 3 -6.66 -2.58 14.26
CA ASN A 3 -6.37 -1.19 13.94
C ASN A 3 -7.62 -0.35 14.25
N GLU A 4 -7.44 0.72 15.03
CA GLU A 4 -8.52 1.67 15.29
C GLU A 4 -8.94 2.33 13.97
N LEU A 5 -10.25 2.50 13.77
CA LEU A 5 -10.80 3.08 12.55
C LEU A 5 -10.50 4.59 12.51
N LYS A 6 -9.43 4.94 11.79
CA LYS A 6 -9.00 6.32 11.52
C LYS A 6 -9.31 6.76 10.10
N CYS A 7 -9.65 8.03 9.96
CA CYS A 7 -9.83 8.70 8.69
C CYS A 7 -8.51 8.75 7.89
N PRO A 8 -8.44 8.24 6.65
CA PRO A 8 -7.22 8.22 5.85
C PRO A 8 -6.75 9.62 5.40
N TYR A 9 -7.58 10.65 5.59
CA TYR A 9 -7.30 12.02 5.17
C TYR A 9 -6.79 12.95 6.29
N CYS A 10 -7.09 12.64 7.56
CA CYS A 10 -6.70 13.52 8.67
C CYS A 10 -6.37 12.79 9.97
N GLY A 11 -6.26 11.46 9.93
CA GLY A 11 -5.89 10.61 11.07
C GLY A 11 -6.93 10.50 12.19
N ASN A 12 -8.01 11.29 12.16
CA ASN A 12 -8.98 11.34 13.25
C ASN A 12 -9.83 10.06 13.36
N GLU A 13 -10.13 9.65 14.59
CA GLU A 13 -10.92 8.46 14.95
C GLU A 13 -12.43 8.72 15.03
N THR A 14 -12.85 9.99 15.00
CA THR A 14 -14.26 10.38 15.04
C THR A 14 -14.89 10.13 13.67
N VAL A 15 -15.32 8.89 13.47
CA VAL A 15 -15.82 8.36 12.19
C VAL A 15 -17.18 7.72 12.42
N GLU A 16 -18.15 8.05 11.56
CA GLU A 16 -19.49 7.48 11.55
C GLU A 16 -19.73 6.59 10.33
N VAL A 17 -20.71 5.68 10.41
CA VAL A 17 -21.17 4.91 9.27
C VAL A 17 -21.95 5.81 8.32
N ASN A 18 -21.46 5.93 7.09
CA ASN A 18 -22.12 6.68 6.03
C ASN A 18 -23.26 5.85 5.41
N LYS A 19 -24.50 6.26 5.65
CA LYS A 19 -25.70 5.58 5.12
C LYS A 19 -25.95 5.88 3.64
N GLN A 20 -25.30 6.90 3.08
CA GLN A 20 -25.53 7.38 1.71
C GLN A 20 -24.29 7.13 0.84
N GLY A 21 -24.44 7.20 -0.48
CA GLY A 21 -23.32 7.04 -1.42
C GLY A 21 -22.64 5.67 -1.39
N THR A 22 -21.48 5.60 -2.05
CA THR A 22 -20.67 4.39 -2.25
C THR A 22 -19.73 4.08 -1.09
N ASP A 23 -19.42 5.08 -0.27
CA ASP A 23 -18.46 4.97 0.80
C ASP A 23 -19.15 4.57 2.12
N LYS A 24 -18.43 3.80 2.92
CA LYS A 24 -18.88 3.15 4.15
C LYS A 24 -18.79 4.09 5.34
N TYR A 25 -17.82 4.99 5.33
CA TYR A 25 -17.50 5.85 6.47
C TYR A 25 -17.53 7.33 6.10
N ARG A 26 -17.79 8.16 7.10
CA ARG A 26 -17.66 9.62 7.03
C ARG A 26 -16.88 10.11 8.26
N CYS A 27 -15.87 10.93 8.04
CA CYS A 27 -15.15 11.57 9.14
C CYS A 27 -15.94 12.78 9.64
N GLU A 28 -16.17 12.87 10.95
CA GLU A 28 -16.86 14.00 11.56
C GLU A 28 -15.96 15.25 11.64
N THR A 29 -14.64 15.08 11.57
CA THR A 29 -13.66 16.17 11.66
C THR A 29 -13.45 16.87 10.31
N CYS A 30 -13.06 16.13 9.27
CA CYS A 30 -12.80 16.72 7.94
C CYS A 30 -14.00 16.65 6.99
N GLY A 31 -15.06 15.90 7.35
CA GLY A 31 -16.28 15.77 6.55
C GLY A 31 -16.17 14.85 5.33
N LYS A 32 -14.96 14.41 4.95
CA LYS A 32 -14.73 13.48 3.82
C LYS A 32 -15.30 12.09 4.12
N THR A 33 -15.71 11.40 3.06
CA THR A 33 -16.16 9.99 3.11
C THR A 33 -15.08 9.07 2.58
N PHE A 34 -15.02 7.83 3.07
CA PHE A 34 -13.99 6.87 2.68
C PHE A 34 -14.42 5.41 2.87
N GLY A 35 -13.63 4.50 2.30
CA GLY A 35 -13.79 3.05 2.37
C GLY A 35 -15.00 2.58 1.57
N LEU A 36 -14.79 1.95 0.41
CA LEU A 36 -15.90 1.52 -0.45
C LEU A 36 -16.79 0.48 0.25
N LYS A 37 -18.11 0.60 0.09
CA LYS A 37 -19.08 -0.40 0.55
C LYS A 37 -19.02 -1.71 -0.23
N SER A 38 -18.57 -1.64 -1.48
CA SER A 38 -18.47 -2.79 -2.38
C SER A 38 -17.09 -3.42 -2.27
N ASN A 39 -17.06 -4.74 -2.09
CA ASN A 39 -15.82 -5.53 -2.12
C ASN A 39 -15.42 -5.95 -3.54
N GLU A 40 -16.11 -5.47 -4.58
CA GLU A 40 -15.74 -5.81 -5.96
C GLU A 40 -14.33 -5.33 -6.30
N VAL A 41 -13.90 -4.17 -5.80
CA VAL A 41 -12.53 -3.67 -6.04
C VAL A 41 -11.46 -4.61 -5.47
N VAL A 42 -11.73 -5.22 -4.32
CA VAL A 42 -10.86 -6.20 -3.68
C VAL A 42 -10.77 -7.46 -4.54
N LYS A 43 -11.89 -7.88 -5.13
CA LYS A 43 -11.94 -9.07 -6.00
C LYS A 43 -11.25 -8.82 -7.35
N ASP A 44 -11.45 -7.65 -7.94
CA ASP A 44 -10.95 -7.31 -9.27
C ASP A 44 -9.46 -6.94 -9.26
N CYS A 45 -8.86 -6.69 -8.10
CA CYS A 45 -7.46 -6.28 -7.95
C CYS A 45 -6.51 -7.45 -8.23
N HIS A 46 -5.81 -7.39 -9.37
CA HIS A 46 -4.82 -8.39 -9.79
C HIS A 46 -3.37 -7.91 -9.71
N THR A 47 -3.12 -6.61 -9.50
CA THR A 47 -1.75 -6.10 -9.33
C THR A 47 -1.66 -5.02 -8.27
N PHE A 48 -0.65 -5.14 -7.41
CA PHE A 48 -0.19 -4.10 -6.51
C PHE A 48 1.29 -3.82 -6.80
N TYR A 49 1.62 -2.57 -7.05
CA TYR A 49 2.98 -2.08 -7.16
C TYR A 49 3.18 -0.97 -6.14
N PHE A 50 4.27 -1.03 -5.41
CA PHE A 50 4.65 0.01 -4.49
C PHE A 50 6.17 0.20 -4.48
N THR A 51 6.64 1.44 -4.53
CA THR A 51 8.05 1.82 -4.39
C THR A 51 8.20 2.92 -3.35
N TYR A 52 9.28 2.86 -2.59
CA TYR A 52 9.66 3.89 -1.61
C TYR A 52 11.16 3.94 -1.46
N GLY A 53 11.69 5.15 -1.36
CA GLY A 53 13.11 5.36 -1.11
C GLY A 53 13.51 6.78 -1.44
N GLY A 54 14.78 6.97 -1.74
CA GLY A 54 15.26 8.30 -2.07
C GLY A 54 16.65 8.30 -2.66
N PHE A 55 17.08 9.49 -3.09
CA PHE A 55 18.30 9.69 -3.88
C PHE A 55 19.55 8.98 -3.32
N HIS A 56 19.73 9.00 -1.99
CA HIS A 56 20.92 8.46 -1.34
C HIS A 56 20.85 6.96 -1.03
N GLY A 57 19.65 6.42 -0.82
CA GLY A 57 19.44 5.01 -0.44
C GLY A 57 18.99 4.11 -1.58
N GLY A 58 18.62 4.68 -2.73
CA GLY A 58 17.89 3.95 -3.76
C GLY A 58 16.45 3.65 -3.34
N PHE A 59 15.79 2.81 -4.12
CA PHE A 59 14.36 2.50 -3.96
C PHE A 59 14.17 1.03 -3.62
N LYS A 60 13.32 0.74 -2.63
CA LYS A 60 12.76 -0.60 -2.43
C LYS A 60 11.42 -0.70 -3.13
N THR A 61 11.20 -1.79 -3.85
CA THR A 61 9.97 -2.04 -4.60
C THR A 61 9.35 -3.38 -4.22
N ILE A 62 8.03 -3.42 -4.13
CA ILE A 62 7.21 -4.63 -4.10
C ILE A 62 6.24 -4.62 -5.29
N LEU A 63 6.23 -5.69 -6.07
CA LEU A 63 5.28 -5.94 -7.14
C LEU A 63 4.60 -7.28 -6.88
N ILE A 64 3.29 -7.28 -6.72
CA ILE A 64 2.48 -8.48 -6.59
C ILE A 64 1.58 -8.59 -7.81
N GLU A 65 1.59 -9.75 -8.46
CA GLU A 65 0.75 -10.04 -9.60
C GLU A 65 -0.01 -11.35 -9.39
N GLU A 66 -1.34 -11.27 -9.36
CA GLU A 66 -2.20 -12.45 -9.27
C GLU A 66 -2.07 -13.30 -10.55
N ARG A 67 -1.98 -14.62 -10.35
CA ARG A 67 -1.92 -15.65 -11.38
C ARG A 67 -2.98 -16.70 -11.09
N TYR A 68 -3.13 -17.67 -12.00
CA TYR A 68 -4.05 -18.78 -11.76
C TYR A 68 -3.56 -19.66 -10.60
N GLY A 69 -4.20 -19.51 -9.43
CA GLY A 69 -3.99 -20.34 -8.25
C GLY A 69 -2.93 -19.83 -7.25
N PHE A 70 -2.25 -18.72 -7.53
CA PHE A 70 -1.24 -18.09 -6.66
C PHE A 70 -1.01 -16.63 -7.07
N ALA A 71 -0.14 -15.90 -6.37
CA ALA A 71 0.39 -14.63 -6.85
C ALA A 71 1.92 -14.63 -6.83
N ASP A 72 2.54 -14.05 -7.85
CA ASP A 72 3.97 -13.79 -7.89
C ASP A 72 4.24 -12.49 -7.13
N MET A 73 5.20 -12.51 -6.20
CA MET A 73 5.69 -11.33 -5.49
C MET A 73 7.16 -11.11 -5.87
N THR A 74 7.44 -9.95 -6.46
CA THR A 74 8.79 -9.52 -6.81
C THR A 74 9.22 -8.40 -5.88
N LEU A 75 10.34 -8.60 -5.17
CA LEU A 75 10.93 -7.64 -4.25
C LEU A 75 12.24 -7.13 -4.84
N THR A 76 12.41 -5.82 -4.91
CA THR A 76 13.68 -5.19 -5.28
C THR A 76 14.22 -4.44 -4.06
N PRO A 77 15.39 -4.81 -3.53
CA PRO A 77 15.99 -4.10 -2.41
C PRO A 77 16.57 -2.74 -2.84
N PRO A 78 16.83 -1.83 -1.87
CA PRO A 78 17.54 -0.58 -2.14
C PRO A 78 19.00 -0.84 -2.60
N ILE A 79 19.60 0.19 -3.20
CA ILE A 79 20.98 0.15 -3.69
C ILE A 79 21.92 -0.03 -2.48
N GLY A 80 22.84 -1.00 -2.56
CA GLY A 80 23.86 -1.25 -1.53
C GLY A 80 23.58 -2.44 -0.62
N ILE A 81 22.47 -3.15 -0.80
CA ILE A 81 22.28 -4.50 -0.25
C ILE A 81 22.98 -5.50 -1.18
N SER A 82 23.68 -6.50 -0.62
CA SER A 82 24.49 -7.50 -1.33
C SER A 82 23.71 -8.46 -2.24
N ILE A 83 22.39 -8.31 -2.32
CA ILE A 83 21.52 -9.06 -3.22
C ILE A 83 21.52 -8.35 -4.57
N ASP A 84 22.39 -8.80 -5.47
CA ASP A 84 22.32 -8.41 -6.87
C ASP A 84 21.04 -9.01 -7.50
N GLY A 85 19.96 -8.21 -7.56
CA GLY A 85 18.79 -8.49 -8.39
C GLY A 85 17.44 -8.51 -7.68
N GLU A 86 16.40 -8.80 -8.47
CA GLU A 86 15.03 -9.00 -8.00
C GLU A 86 14.91 -10.34 -7.27
N MET A 87 14.30 -10.35 -6.08
CA MET A 87 13.84 -11.57 -5.44
C MET A 87 12.42 -11.90 -5.89
N LYS A 88 12.15 -13.17 -6.19
CA LYS A 88 10.84 -13.65 -6.62
C LYS A 88 10.32 -14.71 -5.66
N LEU A 89 9.19 -14.43 -5.05
CA LEU A 89 8.45 -15.30 -4.15
C LEU A 89 7.12 -15.68 -4.80
N ARG A 90 6.57 -16.82 -4.38
CA ARG A 90 5.17 -17.17 -4.67
C ARG A 90 4.40 -17.14 -3.36
N ILE A 91 3.35 -16.34 -3.33
CA ILE A 91 2.43 -16.28 -2.21
C ILE A 91 1.13 -17.01 -2.57
N THR A 92 0.45 -17.52 -1.53
CA THR A 92 -0.85 -18.17 -1.73
C THR A 92 -1.93 -17.13 -2.05
N LEU A 93 -3.04 -17.54 -2.67
CA LEU A 93 -4.18 -16.64 -2.87
C LEU A 93 -4.79 -16.15 -1.55
N ASN A 94 -4.67 -16.92 -0.46
CA ASN A 94 -5.13 -16.48 0.86
C ASN A 94 -4.24 -15.36 1.43
N GLU A 95 -2.93 -15.50 1.25
CA GLU A 95 -1.97 -14.45 1.64
C GLU A 95 -2.17 -13.19 0.79
N TRP A 96 -2.36 -13.35 -0.52
CA TRP A 96 -2.71 -12.23 -1.38
C TRP A 96 -4.03 -11.57 -0.97
N GLN A 97 -5.05 -12.37 -0.60
CA GLN A 97 -6.31 -11.84 -0.09
C GLN A 97 -6.13 -11.04 1.20
N ALA A 98 -5.29 -11.51 2.14
CA ALA A 98 -4.98 -10.77 3.36
C ALA A 98 -4.32 -9.42 3.07
N ILE A 99 -3.38 -9.38 2.12
CA ILE A 99 -2.77 -8.11 1.66
C ILE A 99 -3.84 -7.18 1.07
N LYS A 100 -4.74 -7.70 0.23
CA LYS A 100 -5.84 -6.89 -0.32
C LYS A 100 -6.76 -6.37 0.78
N ASP A 101 -7.08 -7.18 1.78
CA ASP A 101 -7.92 -6.75 2.89
C ASP A 101 -7.25 -5.62 3.69
N GLU A 102 -5.96 -5.71 3.98
CA GLU A 102 -5.21 -4.63 4.63
C GLU A 102 -5.26 -3.34 3.78
N LEU A 103 -4.89 -3.43 2.49
CA LEU A 103 -4.83 -2.27 1.60
C LEU A 103 -6.19 -1.57 1.47
N PHE A 104 -7.26 -2.33 1.21
CA PHE A 104 -8.55 -1.74 0.85
C PHE A 104 -9.47 -1.47 2.04
N ASN A 105 -9.38 -2.28 3.11
CA ASN A 105 -10.34 -2.23 4.21
C ASN A 105 -9.76 -1.66 5.52
N GLU A 106 -8.44 -1.66 5.69
CA GLU A 106 -7.79 -1.11 6.89
C GLU A 106 -7.07 0.22 6.58
N LEU A 107 -6.28 0.24 5.50
CA LEU A 107 -5.53 1.43 5.07
C LEU A 107 -6.35 2.37 4.18
N PHE A 108 -7.44 1.85 3.59
CA PHE A 108 -8.34 2.57 2.70
C PHE A 108 -7.59 3.28 1.55
N ILE A 109 -6.63 2.60 0.90
CA ILE A 109 -5.73 3.24 -0.08
C ILE A 109 -6.45 3.94 -1.24
N LEU A 110 -7.65 3.48 -1.62
CA LEU A 110 -8.45 4.10 -2.69
C LEU A 110 -9.06 5.45 -2.28
N SER A 111 -8.96 5.79 -1.00
CA SER A 111 -9.34 7.08 -0.45
C SER A 111 -8.12 7.98 -0.23
N TRP A 112 -6.92 7.60 -0.68
CA TRP A 112 -5.78 8.52 -0.66
C TRP A 112 -5.91 9.54 -1.81
N ASP A 113 -5.36 10.74 -1.61
CA ASP A 113 -5.30 11.77 -2.63
C ASP A 113 -4.32 11.33 -3.75
N GLU A 114 -4.41 11.93 -4.93
CA GLU A 114 -3.64 11.50 -6.12
C GLU A 114 -2.14 11.83 -6.00
N GLU A 115 -1.81 12.94 -5.34
CA GLU A 115 -0.43 13.43 -5.21
C GLU A 115 -0.20 14.04 -3.82
N TYR A 116 0.95 13.74 -3.24
CA TYR A 116 1.44 14.27 -1.96
C TYR A 116 2.82 14.90 -2.17
N THR A 117 2.91 16.22 -2.21
CA THR A 117 4.18 16.91 -2.48
C THR A 117 4.41 18.02 -1.46
N ASP A 118 5.46 17.88 -0.65
CA ASP A 118 6.00 18.96 0.19
C ASP A 118 7.26 19.54 -0.47
N PRO A 119 7.16 20.74 -1.09
CA PRO A 119 8.28 21.38 -1.77
C PRO A 119 9.30 22.02 -0.82
N ASP A 120 8.96 22.19 0.47
CA ASP A 120 9.83 22.81 1.47
C ASP A 120 10.83 21.81 2.06
N ILE A 121 10.62 20.51 1.81
CA ILE A 121 11.54 19.42 2.17
C ILE A 121 12.31 18.99 0.92
N MET A 122 13.63 18.84 1.05
CA MET A 122 14.54 18.49 -0.05
C MET A 122 15.49 17.34 0.34
N ASP A 123 15.00 16.32 1.04
CA ASP A 123 15.77 15.11 1.37
C ASP A 123 15.82 14.11 0.21
N GLY A 124 14.87 14.23 -0.72
CA GLY A 124 14.74 13.40 -1.91
C GLY A 124 14.00 12.09 -1.66
N THR A 125 13.14 12.03 -0.64
CA THR A 125 12.30 10.86 -0.36
C THR A 125 11.07 10.84 -1.27
N GLN A 126 10.87 9.73 -1.98
CA GLN A 126 9.82 9.57 -2.97
C GLN A 126 9.13 8.22 -2.85
N TRP A 127 7.88 8.17 -3.28
CA TRP A 127 7.09 6.95 -3.31
C TRP A 127 6.02 6.97 -4.40
N ASP A 128 5.67 5.77 -4.89
CA ASP A 128 4.54 5.56 -5.80
C ASP A 128 3.81 4.28 -5.41
N LEU A 129 2.48 4.32 -5.51
CA LEU A 129 1.58 3.18 -5.36
C LEU A 129 0.70 3.07 -6.60
N LYS A 130 0.64 1.88 -7.21
CA LYS A 130 -0.17 1.61 -8.40
C LYS A 130 -0.97 0.32 -8.23
N ILE A 131 -2.28 0.37 -8.49
CA ILE A 131 -3.18 -0.78 -8.50
C ILE A 131 -3.74 -0.98 -9.90
N LYS A 132 -3.77 -2.23 -10.36
CA LYS A 132 -4.48 -2.62 -11.58
C LYS A 132 -5.62 -3.58 -11.24
N PHE A 133 -6.71 -3.40 -11.98
CA PHE A 133 -7.94 -4.17 -11.85
C PHE A 133 -8.28 -4.82 -13.19
N ASP A 134 -8.99 -5.94 -13.17
CA ASP A 134 -9.38 -6.66 -14.39
C ASP A 134 -10.32 -5.83 -15.28
N ASN A 135 -11.27 -5.11 -14.67
CA ASN A 135 -12.35 -4.44 -15.38
C ASN A 135 -12.57 -2.98 -14.94
N ARG A 136 -11.53 -2.32 -14.43
CA ARG A 136 -11.62 -0.94 -13.92
C ARG A 136 -10.39 -0.12 -14.27
N LYS A 137 -10.53 1.22 -14.18
CA LYS A 137 -9.41 2.14 -14.33
C LYS A 137 -8.37 1.83 -13.25
N LYS A 138 -7.10 1.82 -13.64
CA LYS A 138 -5.97 1.78 -12.69
C LYS A 138 -6.07 2.91 -11.67
N PHE A 139 -5.62 2.64 -10.45
CA PHE A 139 -5.46 3.64 -9.39
C PHE A 139 -3.96 3.91 -9.22
N GLU A 140 -3.59 5.18 -9.16
CA GLU A 140 -2.22 5.63 -8.97
C GLU A 140 -2.23 6.77 -7.96
N THR A 141 -1.31 6.73 -6.99
CA THR A 141 -1.05 7.78 -6.02
C THR A 141 0.45 7.76 -5.72
N GLY A 142 1.01 8.91 -5.36
CA GLY A 142 2.43 9.01 -5.08
C GLY A 142 2.78 10.31 -4.40
N GLY A 143 4.03 10.43 -4.00
CA GLY A 143 4.47 11.64 -3.35
C GLY A 143 5.97 11.85 -3.29
N SER A 144 6.31 13.09 -2.98
CA SER A 144 7.67 13.57 -2.74
C SER A 144 7.65 14.31 -1.40
N ASN A 145 8.26 13.70 -0.39
CA ASN A 145 8.42 14.23 0.97
C ASN A 145 7.12 14.49 1.76
N ASP A 146 5.97 14.13 1.20
CA ASP A 146 4.67 14.19 1.86
C ASP A 146 3.96 12.83 1.73
N PHE A 147 3.09 12.53 2.68
CA PHE A 147 2.57 11.19 2.91
C PHE A 147 1.12 11.22 3.42
N PRO A 148 0.29 10.23 3.05
CA PRO A 148 -1.02 10.06 3.65
C PRO A 148 -0.92 9.71 5.14
N GLU A 149 -1.99 9.98 5.88
CA GLU A 149 -2.05 9.76 7.34
C GLU A 149 -1.81 8.32 7.78
N ARG A 150 -2.08 7.35 6.88
CA ARG A 150 -1.89 5.91 7.14
C ARG A 150 -0.67 5.32 6.45
N PHE A 151 0.30 6.17 6.09
CA PHE A 151 1.46 5.73 5.33
C PHE A 151 2.39 4.84 6.16
N ASP A 152 2.60 5.18 7.43
CA ASP A 152 3.46 4.41 8.33
C ASP A 152 2.95 2.99 8.53
N GLU A 153 1.63 2.78 8.66
CA GLU A 153 1.06 1.43 8.74
C GLU A 153 1.28 0.62 7.44
N LEU A 154 1.30 1.27 6.27
CA LEU A 154 1.70 0.60 5.02
C LEU A 154 3.18 0.21 5.04
N LEU A 155 4.05 1.04 5.63
CA LEU A 155 5.48 0.71 5.80
C LEU A 155 5.63 -0.51 6.72
N GLU A 156 4.99 -0.47 7.89
CA GLU A 156 5.05 -1.54 8.89
C GLU A 156 4.50 -2.86 8.35
N TYR A 157 3.38 -2.82 7.62
CA TYR A 157 2.76 -4.03 7.06
C TYR A 157 3.67 -4.72 6.03
N ARG A 158 4.39 -3.95 5.20
CA ARG A 158 5.19 -4.53 4.12
C ARG A 158 6.61 -4.91 4.54
N ASP A 159 7.16 -4.26 5.56
CA ASP A 159 8.57 -4.42 5.95
C ASP A 159 8.97 -5.88 6.26
N PRO A 160 8.12 -6.74 6.86
CA PRO A 160 8.41 -8.16 7.03
C PRO A 160 8.73 -8.91 5.73
N TYR A 161 8.14 -8.51 4.58
CA TYR A 161 8.48 -9.12 3.28
C TYR A 161 9.91 -8.80 2.87
N PHE A 162 10.50 -7.68 3.30
CA PHE A 162 11.90 -7.34 3.05
C PHE A 162 12.85 -7.91 4.12
N GLU A 163 12.39 -8.12 5.35
CA GLU A 163 13.21 -8.69 6.43
C GLU A 163 13.41 -10.21 6.31
N GLN A 164 12.37 -10.95 5.90
CA GLN A 164 12.45 -12.40 5.66
C GLN A 164 13.58 -12.73 4.65
N VAL A 165 13.79 -11.82 3.70
CA VAL A 165 14.84 -11.91 2.68
C VAL A 165 16.24 -11.81 3.28
N GLY A 166 16.47 -10.89 4.21
CA GLY A 166 17.78 -10.79 4.88
C GLY A 166 18.07 -11.93 5.87
N ALA A 167 17.02 -12.62 6.35
CA ALA A 167 17.16 -13.74 7.30
C ALA A 167 17.46 -15.09 6.63
N GLU A 168 16.98 -15.34 5.40
CA GLU A 168 17.28 -16.55 4.63
C GLU A 168 18.75 -16.59 4.16
N GLU A 169 19.40 -15.44 3.98
CA GLU A 169 20.83 -15.36 3.65
C GLU A 169 21.75 -15.77 4.79
N ASN A 170 21.39 -15.47 6.05
CA ASN A 170 22.20 -15.82 7.23
C ASN A 170 22.16 -17.33 7.59
N ARG A 171 21.44 -18.13 6.79
CA ARG A 171 21.28 -19.59 6.97
C ARG A 171 21.92 -20.42 5.86
N ASN A 172 22.47 -19.81 4.82
CA ASN A 172 23.22 -20.47 3.73
C ASN A 172 24.71 -20.13 3.81
#